data_AF-A0A7X6TGA3-F1
#
_entry.id   AF-A0A7X6TGA3-F1
#
_cell.length_a   1.000
_cell.length_b   1.000
_cell.length_c   1.000
_cell.angle_alpha   90.00
_cell.angle_beta   90.00
_cell.angle_gamma   90.00
#
_symmetry.space_group_name_H-M   'P 1'
#
loop_
_entity.id
_entity.type
_entity.pdbx_description
1 polymer ?
#
loop_
_entity_poly.entity_id
_entity_poly.type
_entity_poly.pdbx_seq_one_letter_code
_entity_poly.pdbx_strand_id
1 'polypeptide(L)'
;LTTTPSTFTRTADTTVVVHNEETVVIGGMIGQDTTSSNYKVPILGDVPLLGWLFKSHGDTQRKTNLYIFITPRIVENPAELAALYHKKRDAVEKVHKSPGDVADQFFHPTSDPGQSVALSDIGFTKMQQNDLARAREYFDQALKIDPGNAAALINLGVISEREGKKGEAERLYRQVLARAPEKNAEGAVQADPLREVARENLDNLRGSGGSAR
;
A
#
# COMPACT_ATOMS: atom_id res chain seq x y z
N LEU A 1 -22.66 -12.34 31.80
CA LEU A 1 -22.99 -11.30 30.79
C LEU A 1 -21.78 -11.18 29.88
N THR A 2 -21.85 -11.73 28.68
CA THR A 2 -20.73 -11.84 27.74
C THR A 2 -20.59 -10.52 26.97
N THR A 3 -19.47 -9.83 27.14
CA THR A 3 -19.16 -8.58 26.42
C THR A 3 -18.72 -8.90 25.00
N THR A 4 -19.66 -8.99 24.07
CA THR A 4 -19.33 -9.00 22.64
C THR A 4 -18.89 -7.60 22.20
N PRO A 5 -17.79 -7.47 21.43
CA PRO A 5 -17.35 -6.18 20.94
C PRO A 5 -18.43 -5.53 20.07
N SER A 6 -18.62 -4.22 20.23
CA SER A 6 -19.52 -3.43 19.37
C SER A 6 -18.68 -2.63 18.38
N THR A 7 -19.00 -2.75 17.09
CA THR A 7 -18.36 -1.97 16.03
C THR A 7 -19.37 -0.95 15.52
N PHE A 8 -19.00 0.33 15.58
CA PHE A 8 -19.84 1.41 15.05
C PHE A 8 -19.57 1.57 13.55
N THR A 9 -20.43 0.99 12.72
CA THR A 9 -20.30 1.05 11.26
C THR A 9 -21.22 2.13 10.71
N ARG A 10 -20.70 2.98 9.82
CA ARG A 10 -21.47 4.00 9.08
C ARG A 10 -21.35 3.67 7.58
N THR A 11 -22.42 3.13 7.00
CA THR A 11 -22.45 2.73 5.58
C THR A 11 -23.30 3.71 4.77
N ALA A 12 -22.87 4.03 3.55
CA ALA A 12 -23.63 4.84 2.60
C ALA A 12 -23.43 4.28 1.18
N ASP A 13 -24.51 3.84 0.55
CA ASP A 13 -24.52 3.33 -0.82
C ASP A 13 -25.01 4.45 -1.76
N THR A 14 -24.17 4.86 -2.71
CA THR A 14 -24.48 5.96 -3.64
C THR A 14 -23.94 5.67 -5.04
N THR A 15 -24.60 6.21 -6.06
CA THR A 15 -24.15 6.15 -7.46
C THR A 15 -23.87 7.56 -7.94
N VAL A 16 -22.63 7.82 -8.37
CA VAL A 16 -22.18 9.14 -8.83
C VAL A 16 -21.51 9.02 -10.19
N VAL A 17 -21.77 9.97 -11.09
CA VAL A 17 -21.09 10.10 -12.38
C VAL A 17 -20.11 11.26 -12.28
N VAL A 18 -18.86 11.01 -12.65
CA VAL A 18 -17.73 11.92 -12.41
C VAL A 18 -16.79 11.88 -13.60
N HIS A 19 -16.18 13.03 -13.92
CA HIS A 19 -15.16 13.09 -14.96
C HIS A 19 -13.80 12.61 -14.42
N ASN A 20 -12.91 12.27 -15.35
CA ASN A 20 -11.55 11.86 -15.03
C ASN A 20 -10.82 12.97 -14.24
N GLU A 21 -10.17 12.60 -13.14
CA GLU A 21 -9.41 13.48 -12.23
C GLU A 21 -10.23 14.50 -11.42
N GLU A 22 -11.55 14.53 -11.53
CA GLU A 22 -12.41 15.44 -10.75
C GLU A 22 -12.73 14.87 -9.37
N THR A 23 -12.57 15.69 -8.32
CA THR A 23 -12.90 15.26 -6.95
C THR A 23 -14.36 15.54 -6.63
N VAL A 24 -15.10 14.50 -6.23
CA VAL A 24 -16.51 14.60 -5.84
C VAL A 24 -16.69 14.26 -4.36
N VAL A 25 -17.71 14.85 -3.72
CA VAL A 25 -18.16 14.47 -2.39
C VAL A 25 -19.21 13.37 -2.54
N ILE A 26 -18.94 12.19 -1.98
CA ILE A 26 -19.84 11.04 -2.09
C ILE A 26 -20.71 10.88 -0.85
N GLY A 27 -20.26 11.43 0.28
CA GLY A 27 -21.05 11.41 1.50
C GLY A 27 -20.55 12.37 2.56
N GLY A 28 -21.40 12.65 3.53
CA GLY A 28 -21.04 13.36 4.75
C GLY A 28 -22.04 13.13 5.87
N MET A 29 -21.58 13.28 7.11
CA MET A 29 -22.42 13.17 8.30
C MET A 29 -22.18 14.40 9.19
N ILE A 30 -23.27 15.08 9.54
CA ILE A 30 -23.26 16.16 10.53
C ILE A 30 -24.05 15.65 11.73
N GLY A 31 -23.33 15.22 12.77
CA GLY A 31 -23.89 14.80 14.04
C GLY A 31 -23.77 15.91 15.09
N GLN A 32 -24.82 16.14 15.87
CA GLN A 32 -24.79 17.03 17.02
C GLN A 32 -25.37 16.29 18.23
N ASP A 33 -24.50 16.01 19.20
CA ASP A 33 -24.90 15.47 20.50
C ASP A 33 -25.01 16.64 21.49
N THR A 34 -26.22 16.87 22.01
CA THR A 34 -26.47 17.86 23.07
C THR A 34 -26.82 17.11 24.36
N THR A 35 -25.91 17.10 25.32
CA THR A 35 -26.17 16.55 26.66
C THR A 35 -26.32 17.70 27.64
N SER A 36 -27.54 17.89 28.14
CA SER A 36 -27.81 18.83 29.22
C SER A 36 -28.00 18.08 30.53
N SER A 37 -27.15 18.37 31.52
CA SER A 37 -27.21 17.79 32.84
C SER A 37 -27.53 18.87 33.86
N ASN A 38 -28.67 18.74 34.55
CA ASN A 38 -29.09 19.68 35.58
C ASN A 38 -29.08 19.00 36.95
N TYR A 39 -28.11 19.34 37.79
CA TYR A 39 -28.02 18.85 39.17
C TYR A 39 -28.50 19.94 40.13
N LYS A 40 -29.51 19.64 40.96
CA LYS A 40 -29.98 20.52 42.02
C LYS A 40 -30.10 19.78 43.36
N VAL A 41 -29.79 20.46 44.47
CA VAL A 41 -30.09 19.96 45.81
C VAL A 41 -31.59 20.15 46.09
N PRO A 42 -32.34 19.10 46.50
CA PRO A 42 -33.75 19.23 46.85
C PRO A 42 -34.00 20.31 47.91
N ILE A 43 -35.11 21.04 47.81
CA ILE A 43 -35.53 22.16 48.70
C ILE A 43 -34.65 23.41 48.55
N LEU A 44 -33.33 23.30 48.72
CA LEU A 44 -32.40 24.44 48.67
C LEU A 44 -32.25 25.04 47.26
N GLY A 45 -32.40 24.22 46.21
CA GLY A 45 -32.35 24.69 44.82
C GLY A 45 -33.56 25.54 44.42
N ASP A 46 -34.72 25.43 45.07
CA ASP A 46 -35.93 26.11 44.62
C ASP A 46 -36.20 27.44 45.37
N VAL A 47 -35.24 27.89 46.19
CA VAL A 47 -35.32 29.14 46.96
C VAL A 47 -35.19 30.36 46.03
N PRO A 48 -36.14 31.31 46.04
CA PRO A 48 -36.00 32.59 45.34
C PRO A 48 -34.74 33.34 45.81
N LEU A 49 -34.02 34.00 44.90
CA LEU A 49 -32.74 34.69 45.13
C LEU A 49 -31.53 33.80 45.50
N LEU A 50 -31.70 32.73 46.30
CA LEU A 50 -30.57 31.93 46.82
C LEU A 50 -30.37 30.57 46.15
N GLY A 51 -31.35 30.08 45.38
CA GLY A 51 -31.31 28.74 44.78
C GLY A 51 -30.22 28.53 43.73
N TRP A 52 -29.58 29.59 43.23
CA TRP A 52 -28.49 29.50 42.24
C TRP A 52 -27.20 28.92 42.81
N LEU A 53 -26.93 29.08 44.12
CA LEU A 53 -25.74 28.54 44.80
C LEU A 53 -25.82 27.02 45.00
N PHE A 54 -27.02 26.45 44.88
CA PHE A 54 -27.32 25.04 45.10
C PHE A 54 -27.73 24.30 43.80
N LYS A 55 -27.43 24.89 42.63
CA LYS A 55 -27.63 24.29 41.30
C LYS A 55 -26.30 24.24 40.54
N SER A 56 -26.09 23.18 39.78
CA SER A 56 -25.00 23.05 38.83
C SER A 56 -25.58 22.68 37.45
N HIS A 57 -25.28 23.52 36.46
CA HIS A 57 -25.68 23.31 35.06
C HIS A 57 -24.44 22.92 34.26
N GLY A 58 -24.50 21.78 33.58
CA GLY A 58 -23.48 21.35 32.63
C GLY A 58 -24.10 21.14 31.26
N ASP A 59 -23.80 22.03 30.31
CA ASP A 59 -24.16 21.87 28.91
C ASP A 59 -22.93 21.44 28.12
N THR A 60 -22.99 20.25 27.52
CA THR A 60 -21.94 19.75 26.62
C THR A 60 -22.51 19.62 25.21
N GLN A 61 -21.98 20.43 24.29
CA GLN A 61 -22.33 20.41 22.88
C GLN A 61 -21.18 19.79 22.09
N ARG A 62 -21.42 18.67 21.40
CA ARG A 62 -20.41 18.05 20.53
C ARG A 62 -20.92 17.96 19.11
N LYS A 63 -20.27 18.67 18.19
CA LYS A 63 -20.54 18.63 16.75
C LYS A 63 -19.48 17.79 16.05
N THR A 64 -19.90 16.86 15.20
CA THR A 64 -18.99 16.03 14.38
C THR A 64 -19.39 16.17 12.91
N ASN A 65 -18.45 16.61 12.08
CA ASN A 65 -18.60 16.68 10.63
C ASN A 65 -17.67 15.66 9.98
N LEU A 66 -18.20 14.80 9.12
CA LEU A 66 -17.46 13.86 8.29
C LEU A 66 -17.77 14.15 6.83
N TYR A 67 -16.75 14.15 5.97
CA TYR A 67 -16.88 14.26 4.52
C TYR A 67 -16.04 13.16 3.87
N ILE A 68 -16.59 12.53 2.83
CA ILE A 68 -15.91 11.50 2.04
C ILE A 68 -15.75 12.05 0.62
N PHE A 69 -14.50 12.23 0.21
CA PHE A 69 -14.13 12.70 -1.12
C PHE A 69 -13.53 11.54 -1.92
N ILE A 70 -13.82 11.47 -3.22
CA ILE A 70 -13.17 10.53 -4.15
C ILE A 70 -12.76 11.29 -5.41
N THR A 71 -11.59 10.94 -5.93
CA THR A 71 -11.03 11.46 -7.19
C THR A 71 -10.70 10.27 -8.10
N PRO A 72 -11.54 9.94 -9.10
CA PRO A 72 -11.27 8.85 -10.01
C PRO A 72 -10.16 9.22 -10.99
N ARG A 73 -9.45 8.21 -11.51
CA ARG A 73 -8.47 8.38 -12.59
C ARG A 73 -8.58 7.23 -13.57
N ILE A 74 -8.76 7.55 -14.85
CA ILE A 74 -8.74 6.61 -15.96
C ILE A 74 -7.28 6.44 -16.40
N VAL A 75 -6.86 5.21 -16.61
CA VAL A 75 -5.50 4.88 -17.07
C VAL A 75 -5.63 4.16 -18.39
N GLU A 76 -5.12 4.77 -19.46
CA GLU A 76 -5.37 4.29 -20.82
C GLU A 76 -4.30 3.31 -21.30
N ASN A 77 -3.10 3.35 -20.71
CA ASN A 77 -2.00 2.48 -21.11
C ASN A 77 -1.11 2.01 -19.93
N PRO A 78 -0.40 0.87 -20.09
CA PRO A 78 0.44 0.30 -19.02
C PRO A 78 1.63 1.17 -18.60
N ALA A 79 2.18 1.99 -19.51
CA ALA A 79 3.31 2.87 -19.20
C ALA A 79 2.90 4.02 -18.28
N GLU A 80 1.71 4.60 -18.50
CA GLU A 80 1.08 5.61 -17.67
C GLU A 80 0.75 5.05 -16.28
N LEU A 81 0.27 3.80 -16.24
CA LEU A 81 0.02 3.09 -14.98
C LEU A 81 1.29 2.95 -14.15
N ALA A 82 2.39 2.49 -14.77
CA ALA A 82 3.69 2.36 -14.12
C ALA A 82 4.20 3.72 -13.60
N ALA A 83 4.13 4.76 -14.43
CA ALA A 83 4.53 6.12 -14.04
C ALA A 83 3.68 6.67 -12.88
N LEU A 84 2.36 6.42 -12.90
CA LEU A 84 1.44 6.81 -11.83
C LEU A 84 1.74 6.07 -10.52
N TYR A 85 2.01 4.77 -10.58
CA TYR A 85 2.40 3.97 -9.43
C TYR A 85 3.68 4.51 -8.79
N HIS A 86 4.72 4.77 -9.58
CA HIS A 86 5.97 5.35 -9.08
C HIS A 86 5.74 6.73 -8.44
N LYS A 87 5.04 7.64 -9.13
CA LYS A 87 4.76 8.99 -8.63
C LYS A 87 3.96 8.99 -7.32
N LYS A 88 2.97 8.10 -7.20
CA LYS A 88 2.16 7.96 -5.96
C LYS A 88 2.98 7.36 -4.83
N ARG A 89 3.82 6.37 -5.13
CA ARG A 89 4.73 5.75 -4.16
C ARG A 89 5.73 6.75 -3.60
N ASP A 90 6.35 7.56 -4.44
CA ASP A 90 7.28 8.62 -4.03
C ASP A 90 6.60 9.68 -3.16
N ALA A 91 5.34 10.03 -3.47
CA ALA A 91 4.56 10.98 -2.68
C ALA A 91 4.19 10.41 -1.30
N VAL A 92 3.86 9.12 -1.22
CA VAL A 92 3.61 8.40 0.04
C VAL A 92 4.91 8.26 0.85
N GLU A 93 6.03 7.98 0.20
CA GLU A 93 7.36 7.88 0.79
C GLU A 93 7.92 9.23 1.29
N LYS A 94 7.50 10.35 0.72
CA LYS A 94 7.83 11.69 1.25
C LYS A 94 7.04 12.04 2.52
N VAL A 95 5.85 11.46 2.71
CA VAL A 95 4.96 11.74 3.86
C VAL A 95 5.17 10.72 4.99
N HIS A 96 5.51 9.49 4.65
CA HIS A 96 5.89 8.43 5.58
C HIS A 96 7.40 8.24 5.48
N LYS A 97 8.16 8.47 6.57
CA LYS A 97 9.59 8.10 6.62
C LYS A 97 9.74 6.71 5.97
N SER A 98 10.61 6.63 4.96
CA SER A 98 10.73 5.47 4.08
C SER A 98 10.77 4.18 4.91
N PRO A 99 10.00 3.13 4.55
CA PRO A 99 10.20 1.80 5.08
C PRO A 99 11.68 1.36 5.00
N GLY A 100 12.45 1.88 4.04
CA GLY A 100 13.88 1.61 3.90
C GLY A 100 14.78 2.18 5.02
N ASP A 101 14.31 3.13 5.82
CA ASP A 101 15.05 3.72 6.95
C ASP A 101 14.60 3.17 8.31
N VAL A 102 13.42 2.53 8.38
CA VAL A 102 12.90 1.81 9.57
C VAL A 102 13.04 0.28 9.45
N ALA A 103 13.42 -0.24 8.28
CA ALA A 103 13.46 -1.68 8.02
C ALA A 103 14.52 -2.45 8.83
N ASP A 104 15.63 -1.83 9.21
CA ASP A 104 16.65 -2.59 9.93
C ASP A 104 16.25 -2.91 11.39
N GLN A 105 15.23 -2.22 11.94
CA GLN A 105 14.89 -2.30 13.37
C GLN A 105 13.61 -3.08 13.70
N PHE A 106 12.72 -3.33 12.73
CA PHE A 106 11.38 -3.91 12.99
C PHE A 106 11.03 -5.15 12.18
N PHE A 107 11.92 -5.65 11.30
CA PHE A 107 11.66 -6.88 10.58
C PHE A 107 12.04 -8.11 11.42
N HIS A 108 11.01 -8.80 11.91
CA HIS A 108 11.14 -10.18 12.35
C HIS A 108 10.93 -11.11 11.14
N PRO A 109 11.71 -12.20 10.99
CA PRO A 109 11.48 -13.17 9.92
C PRO A 109 10.15 -13.87 10.17
N THR A 110 9.16 -13.60 9.32
CA THR A 110 7.91 -14.34 9.26
C THR A 110 7.78 -14.98 7.88
N SER A 111 7.07 -16.09 7.77
CA SER A 111 6.93 -16.85 6.52
C SER A 111 5.91 -16.26 5.54
N ASP A 112 5.58 -14.97 5.65
CA ASP A 112 4.51 -14.33 4.88
C ASP A 112 5.00 -13.99 3.45
N PRO A 113 4.32 -14.45 2.38
CA PRO A 113 4.58 -14.03 1.01
C PRO A 113 4.67 -12.51 0.82
N GLY A 114 3.91 -11.72 1.59
CA GLY A 114 3.98 -10.25 1.58
C GLY A 114 5.34 -9.69 1.99
N GLN A 115 6.09 -10.39 2.86
CA GLN A 115 7.44 -10.01 3.27
C GLN A 115 8.45 -10.15 2.13
N SER A 116 8.28 -11.15 1.24
CA SER A 116 9.14 -11.32 0.07
C SER A 116 9.03 -10.14 -0.90
N VAL A 117 7.81 -9.60 -1.08
CA VAL A 117 7.54 -8.44 -1.93
C VAL A 117 8.17 -7.18 -1.33
N ALA A 118 7.99 -6.95 -0.03
CA ALA A 118 8.59 -5.82 0.67
C ALA A 118 10.13 -5.83 0.59
N LEU A 119 10.77 -7.00 0.77
CA LEU A 119 12.22 -7.14 0.61
C LEU A 119 12.68 -6.86 -0.82
N SER A 120 11.91 -7.30 -1.82
CA SER A 120 12.20 -7.01 -3.23
C SER A 120 12.14 -5.50 -3.53
N ASP A 121 11.17 -4.81 -2.94
CA ASP A 121 11.06 -3.35 -3.06
C ASP A 121 12.25 -2.62 -2.43
N ILE A 122 12.71 -3.04 -1.25
CA ILE A 122 13.90 -2.47 -0.60
C ILE A 122 15.13 -2.74 -1.47
N GLY A 123 15.28 -3.96 -1.98
CA GLY A 123 16.36 -4.32 -2.89
C GLY A 123 16.38 -3.44 -4.14
N PHE A 124 15.21 -3.16 -4.73
CA PHE A 124 15.08 -2.25 -5.86
C PHE A 124 15.52 -0.82 -5.51
N THR A 125 15.12 -0.29 -4.35
CA THR A 125 15.56 1.03 -3.88
C THR A 125 17.09 1.09 -3.73
N LYS A 126 17.72 0.05 -3.16
CA LYS A 126 19.20 -0.01 -3.08
C LYS A 126 19.84 -0.06 -4.46
N MET A 127 19.24 -0.76 -5.43
CA MET A 127 19.70 -0.78 -6.81
C MET A 127 19.63 0.59 -7.49
N GLN A 128 18.57 1.38 -7.25
CA GLN A 128 18.45 2.77 -7.72
C GLN A 128 19.50 3.69 -7.09
N GLN A 129 19.89 3.41 -5.84
CA GLN A 129 20.99 4.08 -5.15
C GLN A 129 22.38 3.60 -5.62
N ASN A 130 22.44 2.74 -6.64
CA ASN A 130 23.65 2.09 -7.15
C ASN A 130 24.38 1.19 -6.12
N ASP A 131 23.70 0.82 -5.03
CA ASP A 131 24.21 -0.08 -4.00
C ASP A 131 23.83 -1.53 -4.34
N LEU A 132 24.53 -2.07 -5.35
CA LEU A 132 24.24 -3.40 -5.89
C LEU A 132 24.50 -4.53 -4.88
N ALA A 133 25.42 -4.31 -3.93
CA ALA A 133 25.74 -5.28 -2.89
C ALA A 133 24.55 -5.47 -1.94
N ARG A 134 24.04 -4.37 -1.35
CA ARG A 134 22.85 -4.46 -0.48
C ARG A 134 21.60 -4.84 -1.25
N ALA A 135 21.44 -4.37 -2.49
CA ALA A 135 20.31 -4.77 -3.33
C ALA A 135 20.22 -6.30 -3.46
N ARG A 136 21.36 -6.95 -3.76
CA ARG A 136 21.46 -8.40 -3.83
C ARG A 136 21.08 -9.09 -2.52
N GLU A 137 21.57 -8.60 -1.38
CA GLU A 137 21.24 -9.18 -0.07
C GLU A 137 19.73 -9.20 0.19
N TYR A 138 19.02 -8.11 -0.12
CA TYR A 138 17.57 -8.04 0.05
C TYR A 138 16.83 -8.95 -0.92
N PHE A 139 17.26 -9.06 -2.18
CA PHE A 139 16.67 -10.00 -3.12
C PHE A 139 16.93 -11.46 -2.71
N ASP A 140 18.12 -11.79 -2.22
CA ASP A 140 18.42 -13.13 -1.70
C ASP A 140 17.54 -13.46 -0.48
N GLN A 141 17.30 -12.49 0.41
CA GLN A 141 16.35 -12.66 1.51
C GLN A 141 14.91 -12.84 1.02
N ALA A 142 14.49 -12.09 -0.01
CA ALA A 142 13.18 -12.26 -0.62
C ALA A 142 13.00 -13.68 -1.19
N LEU A 143 14.01 -14.21 -1.88
CA LEU A 143 14.00 -15.57 -2.45
C LEU A 143 14.11 -16.68 -1.40
N LYS A 144 14.65 -16.41 -0.22
CA LYS A 144 14.57 -17.35 0.91
C LYS A 144 13.13 -17.51 1.43
N ILE A 145 12.30 -16.47 1.29
CA ILE A 145 10.90 -16.48 1.73
C ILE A 145 9.99 -17.01 0.62
N ASP A 146 10.06 -16.44 -0.58
CA ASP A 146 9.39 -16.96 -1.78
C ASP A 146 10.44 -17.22 -2.87
N PRO A 147 10.89 -18.48 -3.05
CA PRO A 147 11.87 -18.85 -4.06
C PRO A 147 11.50 -18.51 -5.50
N GLY A 148 10.24 -18.23 -5.79
CA GLY A 148 9.86 -17.83 -7.13
C GLY A 148 9.57 -16.34 -7.28
N ASN A 149 9.70 -15.51 -6.24
CA ASN A 149 9.37 -14.08 -6.31
C ASN A 149 9.94 -13.45 -7.59
N ALA A 150 9.05 -13.13 -8.53
CA ALA A 150 9.45 -12.80 -9.89
C ALA A 150 10.22 -11.47 -9.95
N ALA A 151 9.86 -10.51 -9.09
CA ALA A 151 10.56 -9.23 -9.00
C ALA A 151 12.00 -9.40 -8.49
N ALA A 152 12.21 -10.22 -7.46
CA ALA A 152 13.55 -10.52 -6.95
C ALA A 152 14.41 -11.26 -7.99
N LEU A 153 13.85 -12.26 -8.68
CA LEU A 153 14.56 -13.01 -9.73
C LEU A 153 14.97 -12.10 -10.90
N ILE A 154 14.08 -11.23 -11.38
CA ILE A 154 14.39 -10.29 -12.48
C ILE A 154 15.48 -9.33 -12.06
N ASN A 155 15.36 -8.69 -10.90
CA ASN A 155 16.32 -7.70 -10.46
C ASN A 155 17.70 -8.32 -10.18
N LEU A 156 17.77 -9.53 -9.61
CA LEU A 156 19.03 -10.27 -9.51
C LEU A 156 19.61 -10.59 -10.89
N GLY A 157 18.75 -10.93 -11.86
CA GLY A 157 19.17 -11.13 -13.25
C GLY A 157 19.85 -9.88 -13.82
N VAL A 158 19.23 -8.71 -13.63
CA VAL A 158 19.78 -7.41 -14.06
C VAL A 158 21.11 -7.11 -13.37
N ILE A 159 21.23 -7.39 -12.07
CA ILE A 159 22.49 -7.21 -11.35
C ILE A 159 23.56 -8.17 -11.91
N SER A 160 23.23 -9.44 -12.17
CA SER A 160 24.14 -10.41 -12.78
C SER A 160 24.58 -9.97 -14.19
N GLU A 161 23.72 -9.33 -14.98
CA GLU A 161 24.11 -8.73 -16.27
C GLU A 161 25.12 -7.60 -16.11
N ARG A 162 24.89 -6.68 -15.16
CA ARG A 162 25.82 -5.58 -14.85
C ARG A 162 27.19 -6.09 -14.40
N GLU A 163 27.24 -7.27 -13.80
CA GLU A 163 28.49 -7.94 -13.39
C GLU A 163 29.09 -8.83 -14.47
N GLY A 164 28.50 -8.89 -15.68
CA GLY A 164 28.97 -9.72 -16.78
C GLY A 164 28.68 -11.22 -16.62
N LYS A 165 27.92 -11.63 -15.58
CA LYS A 165 27.53 -13.02 -15.31
C LYS A 165 26.30 -13.43 -16.13
N LYS A 166 26.41 -13.36 -17.46
CA LYS A 166 25.30 -13.63 -18.39
C LYS A 166 24.60 -14.97 -18.16
N GLY A 167 25.38 -16.02 -17.86
CA GLY A 167 24.82 -17.36 -17.60
C GLY A 167 23.97 -17.44 -16.32
N GLU A 168 24.29 -16.63 -15.31
CA GLU A 168 23.47 -16.52 -14.10
C GLU A 168 22.17 -15.76 -14.39
N ALA A 169 22.27 -14.62 -15.08
CA ALA A 169 21.13 -13.82 -15.49
C ALA A 169 20.13 -14.62 -16.33
N GLU A 170 20.61 -15.40 -17.31
CA GLU A 170 19.77 -16.28 -18.13
C GLU A 170 19.00 -17.31 -17.28
N ARG A 171 19.64 -17.91 -16.27
CA ARG A 171 18.96 -18.86 -15.37
C ARG A 171 17.87 -18.17 -14.56
N LEU A 172 18.12 -16.97 -14.04
CA LEU A 172 17.17 -16.21 -13.24
C LEU A 172 15.93 -15.80 -14.05
N TYR A 173 16.12 -15.27 -15.27
CA TYR A 173 15.01 -14.94 -16.16
C TYR A 173 14.19 -16.17 -16.56
N ARG A 174 14.84 -17.31 -16.82
CA ARG A 174 14.13 -18.56 -17.11
C ARG A 174 13.27 -19.04 -15.94
N GLN A 175 13.68 -18.83 -14.69
CA GLN A 175 12.87 -19.21 -13.52
C GLN A 175 11.55 -18.42 -13.47
N VAL A 176 11.57 -17.13 -13.83
CA VAL A 176 10.36 -16.31 -13.94
C VAL A 176 9.40 -16.90 -14.99
N LEU A 177 9.93 -17.31 -16.14
CA LEU A 177 9.16 -17.90 -17.24
C LEU A 177 8.66 -19.33 -16.95
N ALA A 178 9.33 -20.06 -16.06
CA ALA A 178 8.94 -21.40 -15.65
C ALA A 178 7.73 -21.42 -14.70
N ARG A 179 7.44 -20.29 -14.02
CA ARG A 179 6.25 -20.19 -13.17
C ARG A 179 4.97 -20.33 -14.01
N ALA A 180 3.95 -20.94 -13.42
CA ALA A 180 2.64 -20.97 -14.04
C ALA A 180 2.09 -19.55 -14.13
N PRO A 181 1.54 -19.13 -15.28
CA PRO A 181 0.88 -17.84 -15.38
C PRO A 181 -0.31 -17.80 -14.42
N GLU A 182 -0.46 -16.70 -13.69
CA GLU A 182 -1.65 -16.51 -12.87
C GLU A 182 -2.90 -16.47 -13.76
N LYS A 183 -3.93 -17.18 -13.30
CA LYS A 183 -5.23 -17.21 -13.93
C LYS A 183 -6.20 -16.45 -13.05
N ASN A 184 -7.05 -15.63 -13.65
CA ASN A 184 -8.14 -15.00 -12.92
C ASN A 184 -9.18 -16.06 -12.48
N ALA A 185 -10.20 -15.64 -11.72
CA ALA A 185 -11.26 -16.51 -11.23
C ALA A 185 -12.03 -17.25 -12.36
N GLU A 186 -11.95 -16.74 -13.59
CA GLU A 186 -12.57 -17.30 -14.80
C GLU A 186 -11.62 -18.25 -15.59
N GLY A 187 -10.40 -18.46 -15.09
CA GLY A 187 -9.39 -19.33 -15.72
C GLY A 187 -8.64 -18.68 -16.89
N ALA A 188 -8.91 -17.41 -17.21
CA ALA A 188 -8.19 -16.65 -18.22
C ALA A 188 -6.79 -16.28 -17.71
N VAL A 189 -5.80 -16.43 -18.58
CA VAL A 189 -4.41 -16.07 -18.29
C VAL A 189 -4.32 -14.55 -18.17
N GLN A 190 -3.99 -14.08 -16.97
CA GLN A 190 -3.76 -12.65 -16.74
C GLN A 190 -2.47 -12.24 -17.46
N ALA A 191 -2.46 -11.03 -18.02
CA ALA A 191 -1.21 -10.44 -18.50
C ALA A 191 -0.24 -10.30 -17.31
N ASP A 192 0.98 -10.78 -17.49
CA ASP A 192 2.03 -10.76 -16.47
C ASP A 192 3.23 -9.95 -17.02
N PRO A 193 3.29 -8.66 -16.69
CA PRO A 193 4.36 -7.77 -17.17
C PRO A 193 5.76 -8.25 -16.81
N LEU A 194 5.94 -8.94 -15.69
CA LEU A 194 7.24 -9.43 -15.24
C LEU A 194 7.74 -10.57 -16.14
N ARG A 195 6.84 -11.42 -16.64
CA ARG A 195 7.20 -12.42 -17.65
C ARG A 195 7.59 -11.81 -18.98
N GLU A 196 6.97 -10.71 -19.37
CA GLU A 196 7.34 -10.00 -20.59
C GLU A 196 8.74 -9.39 -20.47
N VAL A 197 9.03 -8.69 -19.37
CA VAL A 197 10.37 -8.17 -19.06
C VAL A 197 11.42 -9.29 -19.04
N ALA A 198 11.11 -10.44 -18.43
CA ALA A 198 12.03 -11.57 -18.41
C ALA A 198 12.31 -12.14 -19.81
N ARG A 199 11.34 -12.13 -20.73
CA ARG A 199 11.55 -12.53 -22.13
C ARG A 199 12.45 -11.51 -22.85
N GLU A 200 12.13 -10.23 -22.72
CA GLU A 200 12.89 -9.16 -23.36
C GLU A 200 14.37 -9.18 -22.92
N ASN A 201 14.63 -9.30 -21.61
CA ASN A 201 15.99 -9.38 -21.09
C ASN A 201 16.73 -10.64 -21.58
N LEU A 202 16.03 -11.78 -21.69
CA LEU A 202 16.60 -13.01 -22.22
C LEU A 202 16.97 -12.88 -23.71
N ASP A 203 16.14 -12.20 -24.50
CA ASP A 203 16.41 -11.95 -25.92
C ASP A 203 17.56 -10.95 -26.10
N ASN A 204 17.64 -9.91 -25.27
CA ASN A 204 18.76 -8.97 -25.24
C ASN A 204 20.09 -9.67 -24.91
N LEU A 205 20.08 -10.59 -23.93
CA LEU A 205 21.24 -11.42 -23.60
C LEU A 205 21.73 -12.24 -24.79
N ARG A 206 20.82 -12.81 -25.59
CA ARG A 206 21.15 -13.61 -26.78
C ARG A 206 21.65 -12.75 -27.94
N GLY A 207 21.02 -11.61 -28.19
CA GLY A 207 21.42 -10.67 -29.25
C GLY A 207 22.84 -10.14 -29.05
N SER A 208 23.27 -9.96 -27.80
CA SER A 208 24.63 -9.54 -27.46
C SER A 208 25.73 -10.58 -27.76
N GLY A 209 25.37 -11.84 -28.08
CA GLY A 209 26.29 -12.92 -28.43
C GLY A 209 26.43 -13.18 -29.94
N GLY A 210 25.66 -12.49 -30.78
CA GLY A 210 25.54 -12.76 -32.22
C GLY A 210 26.51 -12.02 -33.14
N SER A 211 27.34 -11.11 -32.64
CA SER A 211 28.22 -10.26 -33.47
C SER A 211 29.69 -10.74 -33.53
N ALA A 212 29.92 -12.05 -33.46
CA ALA A 212 31.25 -12.64 -33.62
C ALA A 212 31.18 -13.91 -34.49
N ARG A 213 30.93 -13.73 -35.79
CA ARG A 213 31.36 -14.65 -36.85
C ARG A 213 31.67 -13.86 -38.12
#